data_AF-A0A968VI69-F1
#
_entry.id   AF-A0A968VI69-F1
#
_cell.length_a   1.000
_cell.length_b   1.000
_cell.length_c   1.000
_cell.angle_alpha   90.00
_cell.angle_beta   90.00
_cell.angle_gamma   90.00
#
_symmetry.space_group_name_H-M   'P 1'
#
loop_
_entity.id
_entity.type
_entity.pdbx_description
1 polymer ?
#
loop_
_entity_poly.entity_id
_entity_poly.type
_entity_poly.pdbx_seq_one_letter_code
_entity_poly.pdbx_strand_id
1 'polypeptide(L)'
;MVWDIETAIREANKTLKIKITLERKTQRLCLRGMMPMPNDSGMKRQQVSLGIHADKAGFKIAVAKAQKMSADLALNQFCWEHWETAYRKNPETIAEWIARLERDHWSKREKTNQTLTTWTKDYAAVYGKLPQHKGLTLPLLKEWIRLQSEPGTRSRKRWVLACSKLARFAELEGAETLNELTTYTTQAVKVRELPTDEAIGEALELVKNPEYRCVFVLMAVFGLRPHEVFRAEFDQLGQDMIQVQDDSKTGERLAYGCWGEHWGEVFRLTQEGIHLPQVNLEQANTSLGERISQYWRKSGLVEVIGTAYNLRHCYARRTLM
;
A
#
# COMPACT_ATOMS: atom_id res chain seq x y z
N MET A 1 -25.32 -14.78 -59.81
CA MET A 1 -25.86 -13.75 -58.91
C MET A 1 -24.82 -13.50 -57.83
N VAL A 2 -24.16 -12.34 -57.85
CA VAL A 2 -23.18 -11.97 -56.81
C VAL A 2 -23.95 -11.73 -55.52
N TRP A 3 -23.59 -12.41 -54.44
CA TRP A 3 -24.23 -12.20 -53.14
C TRP A 3 -23.84 -10.80 -52.62
N ASP A 4 -24.85 -9.93 -52.48
CA ASP A 4 -24.68 -8.60 -51.91
C ASP A 4 -25.14 -8.57 -50.44
N ILE A 5 -24.19 -8.39 -49.54
CA ILE A 5 -24.43 -8.33 -48.10
C ILE A 5 -25.31 -7.14 -47.71
N GLU A 6 -25.25 -6.01 -48.43
CA GLU A 6 -26.02 -4.82 -48.07
C GLU A 6 -27.51 -5.05 -48.31
N THR A 7 -27.86 -5.64 -49.46
CA THR A 7 -29.24 -6.04 -49.77
C THR A 7 -29.75 -7.07 -48.76
N ALA A 8 -28.94 -8.07 -48.41
CA ALA A 8 -29.30 -9.09 -47.41
C ALA A 8 -29.54 -8.50 -46.01
N ILE A 9 -28.72 -7.54 -45.56
CA ILE A 9 -28.91 -6.83 -44.28
C ILE A 9 -30.22 -6.05 -44.29
N ARG A 10 -30.55 -5.35 -45.39
CA ARG A 10 -31.80 -4.57 -45.50
C ARG A 10 -33.03 -5.47 -45.40
N GLU A 11 -33.03 -6.61 -46.06
CA GLU A 11 -34.12 -7.59 -45.99
C GLU A 11 -34.24 -8.20 -44.58
N ALA A 12 -33.13 -8.61 -43.96
CA ALA A 12 -33.15 -9.13 -42.61
C ALA A 12 -33.70 -8.12 -41.60
N ASN A 13 -33.30 -6.86 -41.68
CA ASN A 13 -33.80 -5.81 -40.79
C ASN A 13 -35.31 -5.54 -40.95
N LYS A 14 -35.91 -5.76 -42.15
CA LYS A 14 -37.37 -5.70 -42.32
C LYS A 14 -38.09 -6.83 -41.58
N THR A 15 -37.47 -8.02 -41.55
CA THR A 15 -38.03 -9.22 -40.91
C THR A 15 -37.85 -9.22 -39.39
N LEU A 16 -36.73 -8.68 -38.89
CA LEU A 16 -36.34 -8.62 -37.48
C LEU A 16 -37.22 -7.67 -36.63
N LYS A 17 -38.48 -7.43 -37.01
CA LYS A 17 -39.42 -6.49 -36.37
C LYS A 17 -39.18 -6.37 -34.86
N ILE A 18 -38.58 -5.22 -34.49
CA ILE A 18 -38.41 -4.60 -33.15
C ILE A 18 -36.96 -4.56 -32.60
N LYS A 19 -36.57 -3.33 -32.20
CA LYS A 19 -35.46 -2.85 -31.31
C LYS A 19 -33.99 -3.17 -31.64
N ILE A 20 -33.68 -4.19 -32.44
CA ILE A 20 -32.29 -4.52 -32.82
C ILE A 20 -32.12 -4.48 -34.34
N THR A 21 -31.11 -3.75 -34.82
CA THR A 21 -30.73 -3.62 -36.22
C THR A 21 -29.37 -4.28 -36.44
N LEU A 22 -29.27 -5.13 -37.47
CA LEU A 22 -28.00 -5.63 -37.98
C LEU A 22 -27.35 -4.56 -38.86
N GLU A 23 -26.10 -4.22 -38.56
CA GLU A 23 -25.30 -3.24 -39.31
C GLU A 23 -23.95 -3.86 -39.70
N ARG A 24 -23.38 -3.42 -40.82
CA ARG A 24 -22.00 -3.75 -41.22
C ARG A 24 -21.09 -2.59 -40.87
N LYS A 25 -19.95 -2.89 -40.23
CA LYS A 25 -18.86 -1.95 -39.99
C LYS A 25 -17.58 -2.49 -40.62
N THR A 26 -17.16 -1.92 -41.74
CA THR A 26 -16.01 -2.41 -42.53
C THR A 26 -16.18 -3.89 -42.91
N GLN A 27 -15.39 -4.80 -42.33
CA GLN A 27 -15.42 -6.23 -42.63
C GLN A 27 -16.14 -7.05 -41.55
N ARG A 28 -16.85 -6.41 -40.62
CA ARG A 28 -17.52 -7.09 -39.50
C ARG A 28 -18.98 -6.70 -39.35
N LEU A 29 -19.75 -7.60 -38.75
CA LEU A 29 -21.17 -7.41 -38.43
C LEU A 29 -21.37 -7.00 -36.98
N CYS A 30 -22.32 -6.09 -36.74
CA CYS A 30 -22.69 -5.59 -35.41
C CYS A 30 -24.21 -5.49 -35.26
N LEU A 31 -24.68 -5.54 -34.01
CA LEU A 31 -26.07 -5.31 -33.64
C LEU A 31 -26.20 -3.95 -32.98
N ARG A 32 -27.24 -3.19 -33.30
CA ARG A 32 -27.51 -1.88 -32.72
C ARG A 32 -28.95 -1.78 -32.24
N GLY A 33 -29.17 -1.26 -31.04
CA GLY A 33 -30.52 -1.21 -30.49
C GLY A 33 -30.60 -0.58 -29.11
N MET A 34 -31.81 -0.46 -28.58
CA MET A 34 -32.04 -0.08 -27.19
C MET A 34 -31.74 -1.28 -26.28
N MET A 35 -30.74 -1.15 -25.40
CA MET A 35 -30.25 -2.22 -24.52
C MET A 35 -30.08 -1.67 -23.09
N PRO A 36 -30.20 -2.52 -22.05
CA PRO A 36 -29.89 -2.14 -20.68
C PRO A 36 -28.46 -1.60 -20.55
N MET A 37 -28.23 -0.61 -19.71
CA MET A 37 -26.87 -0.16 -19.41
C MET A 37 -26.13 -1.21 -18.55
N PRO A 38 -24.85 -1.50 -18.82
CA PRO A 38 -24.12 -2.53 -18.06
C PRO A 38 -23.98 -2.26 -16.56
N ASN A 39 -24.01 -0.99 -16.14
CA ASN A 39 -23.74 -0.55 -14.76
C ASN A 39 -24.85 0.35 -14.17
N ASP A 40 -26.01 0.44 -14.83
CA ASP A 40 -27.10 1.33 -14.43
C ASP A 40 -28.45 0.74 -14.88
N SER A 41 -29.55 1.18 -14.25
CA SER A 41 -30.92 0.65 -14.42
C SER A 41 -31.65 1.18 -15.66
N GLY A 42 -31.02 2.03 -16.46
CA GLY A 42 -31.62 2.63 -17.66
C GLY A 42 -31.38 1.87 -18.97
N MET A 43 -32.20 2.19 -19.98
CA MET A 43 -32.03 1.70 -21.36
C MET A 43 -31.35 2.77 -22.21
N LYS A 44 -30.31 2.40 -22.98
CA LYS A 44 -29.64 3.30 -23.91
C LYS A 44 -29.48 2.64 -25.27
N ARG A 45 -29.48 3.45 -26.34
CA ARG A 45 -29.15 2.96 -27.68
C ARG A 45 -27.65 2.63 -27.72
N GLN A 46 -27.34 1.35 -27.92
CA GLN A 46 -25.99 0.80 -27.88
C GLN A 46 -25.72 -0.04 -29.13
N GLN A 47 -24.43 -0.31 -29.37
CA GLN A 47 -23.96 -1.12 -30.49
C GLN A 47 -23.02 -2.21 -29.96
N VAL A 48 -23.23 -3.45 -30.40
CA VAL A 48 -22.48 -4.63 -29.98
C VAL A 48 -21.82 -5.23 -31.22
N SER A 49 -20.48 -5.29 -31.22
CA SER A 49 -19.77 -6.02 -32.27
C SER A 49 -19.90 -7.51 -32.05
N LEU A 50 -20.25 -8.27 -33.09
CA LEU A 50 -20.38 -9.72 -32.99
C LEU A 50 -19.05 -10.46 -33.16
N GLY A 51 -17.99 -9.75 -33.58
CA GLY A 51 -16.71 -10.37 -33.96
C GLY A 51 -16.79 -11.19 -35.27
N ILE A 52 -17.92 -11.19 -35.97
CA ILE A 52 -18.17 -12.03 -37.14
C ILE A 52 -17.85 -11.27 -38.44
N HIS A 53 -17.25 -11.95 -39.42
CA HIS A 53 -16.96 -11.40 -40.74
C HIS A 53 -18.23 -11.12 -41.56
N ALA A 54 -18.15 -10.09 -42.40
CA ALA A 54 -19.20 -9.68 -43.32
C ALA A 54 -19.26 -10.57 -44.57
N ASP A 55 -19.41 -11.89 -44.36
CA ASP A 55 -19.55 -12.90 -45.42
C ASP A 55 -20.85 -13.70 -45.26
N LYS A 56 -21.14 -14.61 -46.20
CA LYS A 56 -22.41 -15.35 -46.24
C LYS A 56 -22.62 -16.27 -45.03
N ALA A 57 -21.55 -16.86 -44.50
CA ALA A 57 -21.62 -17.71 -43.32
C ALA A 57 -21.82 -16.86 -42.07
N GLY A 58 -21.04 -15.78 -41.96
CA GLY A 58 -21.14 -14.81 -40.88
C GLY A 58 -22.50 -14.12 -40.81
N PHE A 59 -23.10 -13.80 -41.95
CA PHE A 59 -24.44 -13.22 -42.03
C PHE A 59 -25.50 -14.12 -41.39
N LYS A 60 -25.50 -15.43 -41.70
CA LYS A 60 -26.45 -16.38 -41.09
C LYS A 60 -26.32 -16.42 -39.57
N ILE A 61 -25.08 -16.47 -39.07
CA ILE A 61 -24.80 -16.47 -37.64
C ILE A 61 -25.26 -15.16 -37.00
N ALA A 62 -25.01 -14.02 -37.68
CA ALA A 62 -25.41 -12.71 -37.19
C ALA A 62 -26.92 -12.53 -37.11
N VAL A 63 -27.68 -13.07 -38.07
CA VAL A 63 -29.15 -13.07 -38.04
C VAL A 63 -29.68 -13.90 -36.87
N ALA A 64 -29.15 -15.11 -36.65
CA ALA A 64 -29.54 -15.94 -35.51
C ALA A 64 -29.23 -15.25 -34.17
N LYS A 65 -28.07 -14.60 -34.07
CA LYS A 65 -27.70 -13.76 -32.92
C LYS A 65 -28.65 -12.56 -32.75
N ALA A 66 -29.03 -11.88 -33.82
CA ALA A 66 -30.00 -10.77 -33.74
C ALA A 66 -31.35 -11.24 -33.18
N GLN A 67 -31.85 -12.40 -33.64
CA GLN A 67 -33.10 -12.99 -33.17
C GLN A 67 -33.04 -13.35 -31.68
N LYS A 68 -31.94 -14.00 -31.25
CA LYS A 68 -31.74 -14.33 -29.84
C LYS A 68 -31.70 -13.09 -28.96
N MET A 69 -30.94 -12.06 -29.34
CA MET A 69 -30.88 -10.80 -28.58
C MET A 69 -32.26 -10.14 -28.48
N SER A 70 -33.03 -10.14 -29.56
CA SER A 70 -34.38 -9.60 -29.58
C SER A 70 -35.31 -10.37 -28.63
N ALA A 71 -35.23 -11.71 -28.62
CA ALA A 71 -35.98 -12.56 -27.68
C ALA A 71 -35.60 -12.30 -26.22
N ASP A 72 -34.29 -12.24 -25.90
CA ASP A 72 -33.79 -11.97 -24.56
C ASP A 72 -34.28 -10.60 -24.03
N LEU A 73 -34.30 -9.59 -24.90
CA LEU A 73 -34.83 -8.25 -24.57
C LEU A 73 -36.35 -8.24 -24.40
N ALA A 74 -37.10 -9.00 -25.21
CA ALA A 74 -38.55 -9.10 -25.08
C ALA A 74 -38.98 -9.82 -23.79
N LEU A 75 -38.18 -10.80 -23.35
CA LEU A 75 -38.43 -11.58 -22.13
C LEU A 75 -37.85 -10.93 -20.86
N ASN A 76 -37.22 -9.76 -20.95
CA ASN A 76 -36.48 -9.12 -19.85
C ASN A 76 -35.41 -10.03 -19.22
N GLN A 77 -34.81 -10.92 -20.01
CA GLN A 77 -33.75 -11.86 -19.59
C GLN A 77 -32.37 -11.51 -20.17
N PHE A 78 -32.25 -10.33 -20.78
CA PHE A 78 -31.01 -9.88 -21.39
C PHE A 78 -29.87 -9.80 -20.35
N CYS A 79 -28.78 -10.54 -20.61
CA CYS A 79 -27.56 -10.52 -19.82
C CYS A 79 -26.36 -10.18 -20.71
N TRP A 80 -25.60 -9.14 -20.34
CA TRP A 80 -24.43 -8.68 -21.09
C TRP A 80 -23.34 -9.75 -21.24
N GLU A 81 -23.22 -10.67 -20.29
CA GLU A 81 -22.23 -11.76 -20.32
C GLU A 81 -22.35 -12.65 -21.56
N HIS A 82 -23.55 -12.79 -22.13
CA HIS A 82 -23.79 -13.59 -23.33
C HIS A 82 -23.42 -12.88 -24.65
N TRP A 83 -23.19 -11.57 -24.60
CA TRP A 83 -23.07 -10.71 -25.79
C TRP A 83 -21.71 -10.01 -25.90
N GLU A 84 -20.91 -10.01 -24.83
CA GLU A 84 -19.60 -9.36 -24.75
C GLU A 84 -18.44 -10.23 -25.25
N THR A 85 -18.52 -10.77 -26.46
CA THR A 85 -17.36 -11.46 -27.05
C THR A 85 -16.31 -10.52 -27.66
N ALA A 86 -16.50 -9.19 -27.62
CA ALA A 86 -15.55 -8.24 -28.21
C ALA A 86 -15.45 -6.84 -27.55
N TYR A 87 -16.09 -6.58 -26.40
CA TYR A 87 -16.05 -5.26 -25.73
C TYR A 87 -15.63 -5.26 -24.26
N ARG A 88 -15.31 -6.42 -23.66
CA ARG A 88 -14.56 -6.47 -22.41
C ARG A 88 -13.26 -7.24 -22.65
N LYS A 89 -12.13 -6.52 -22.78
CA LYS A 89 -11.05 -6.87 -21.84
C LYS A 89 -11.75 -6.75 -20.49
N ASN A 90 -11.92 -7.85 -19.75
CA ASN A 90 -12.45 -7.77 -18.39
C ASN A 90 -11.82 -6.54 -17.75
N PRO A 91 -12.61 -5.57 -17.22
CA PRO A 91 -12.00 -4.51 -16.45
C PRO A 91 -11.17 -5.23 -15.40
N GLU A 92 -9.84 -5.10 -15.53
CA GLU A 92 -8.92 -5.91 -14.74
C GLU A 92 -9.37 -5.81 -13.30
N THR A 93 -9.56 -6.98 -12.71
CA THR A 93 -10.01 -7.10 -11.34
C THR A 93 -9.01 -6.37 -10.44
N ILE A 94 -9.46 -5.96 -9.27
CA ILE A 94 -8.57 -5.33 -8.29
C ILE A 94 -7.35 -6.25 -8.02
N ALA A 95 -7.55 -7.57 -7.96
CA ALA A 95 -6.47 -8.55 -7.84
C ALA A 95 -5.43 -8.46 -8.97
N GLU A 96 -5.87 -8.37 -10.22
CA GLU A 96 -4.98 -8.27 -11.39
C GLU A 96 -4.18 -6.96 -11.37
N TRP A 97 -4.82 -5.84 -11.00
CA TRP A 97 -4.14 -4.56 -10.84
C TRP A 97 -3.11 -4.58 -9.70
N ILE A 98 -3.44 -5.18 -8.56
CA ILE A 98 -2.51 -5.35 -7.45
C ILE A 98 -1.30 -6.18 -7.89
N ALA A 99 -1.52 -7.30 -8.58
CA ALA A 99 -0.45 -8.17 -9.05
C ALA A 99 0.46 -7.48 -10.09
N ARG A 100 -0.10 -6.62 -10.94
CA ARG A 100 0.70 -5.78 -11.87
C ARG A 100 1.49 -4.72 -11.13
N LEU A 101 0.86 -4.02 -10.18
CA LEU A 101 1.51 -3.00 -9.38
C LEU A 101 2.66 -3.60 -8.56
N GLU A 102 2.48 -4.79 -7.98
CA GLU A 102 3.53 -5.48 -7.24
C GLU A 102 4.73 -5.83 -8.12
N ARG A 103 4.49 -6.36 -9.32
CA ARG A 103 5.56 -6.64 -10.28
C ARG A 103 6.31 -5.37 -10.69
N ASP A 104 5.59 -4.30 -11.01
CA ASP A 104 6.19 -3.00 -11.35
C ASP A 104 6.96 -2.39 -10.16
N HIS A 105 6.45 -2.57 -8.94
CA HIS A 105 7.09 -2.09 -7.73
C HIS A 105 8.47 -2.73 -7.52
N TRP A 106 8.56 -4.04 -7.71
CA TRP A 106 9.76 -4.82 -7.47
C TRP A 106 10.70 -4.93 -8.67
N SER A 107 10.25 -4.56 -9.88
CA SER A 107 11.18 -4.39 -11.02
C SER A 107 12.00 -3.11 -10.89
N LYS A 108 11.48 -2.09 -10.18
CA LYS A 108 12.10 -0.77 -10.01
C LYS A 108 12.82 -0.59 -8.67
N ARG A 109 12.68 -1.52 -7.73
CA ARG A 109 13.23 -1.41 -6.38
C ARG A 109 13.87 -2.72 -5.95
N GLU A 110 15.03 -2.61 -5.33
CA GLU A 110 15.67 -3.73 -4.65
C GLU A 110 14.84 -4.18 -3.44
N LYS A 111 14.78 -5.50 -3.22
CA LYS A 111 14.06 -6.13 -2.11
C LYS A 111 14.93 -6.17 -0.86
N THR A 112 15.05 -5.01 -0.20
CA THR A 112 15.65 -4.89 1.13
C THR A 112 14.64 -5.16 2.24
N ASN A 113 15.10 -5.46 3.46
CA ASN A 113 14.22 -5.62 4.63
C ASN A 113 13.32 -4.41 4.87
N GLN A 114 13.84 -3.20 4.65
CA GLN A 114 13.10 -1.95 4.82
C GLN A 114 11.99 -1.82 3.77
N THR A 115 12.32 -1.99 2.49
CA THR A 115 11.36 -1.88 1.38
C THR A 115 10.29 -2.97 1.47
N LEU A 116 10.65 -4.19 1.88
CA LEU A 116 9.71 -5.29 2.13
C LEU A 116 8.77 -4.97 3.29
N THR A 117 9.30 -4.40 4.38
CA THR A 117 8.49 -4.00 5.53
C THR A 117 7.49 -2.91 5.15
N THR A 118 7.92 -1.90 4.42
CA THR A 118 7.04 -0.85 3.89
C THR A 118 6.00 -1.43 2.94
N TRP A 119 6.40 -2.30 2.01
CA TRP A 119 5.47 -2.99 1.10
C TRP A 119 4.39 -3.74 1.86
N THR A 120 4.81 -4.59 2.79
CA THR A 120 3.91 -5.46 3.55
C THR A 120 2.95 -4.65 4.42
N LYS A 121 3.47 -3.68 5.19
CA LYS A 121 2.69 -2.95 6.20
C LYS A 121 1.81 -1.85 5.62
N ASP A 122 2.29 -1.13 4.62
CA ASP A 122 1.62 0.05 4.09
C ASP A 122 0.78 -0.25 2.85
N TYR A 123 1.17 -1.24 2.04
CA TYR A 123 0.50 -1.56 0.78
C TYR A 123 -0.22 -2.91 0.83
N ALA A 124 0.51 -4.03 0.95
CA ALA A 124 -0.06 -5.38 0.86
C ALA A 124 -1.15 -5.65 1.91
N ALA A 125 -0.96 -5.21 3.15
CA ALA A 125 -1.96 -5.33 4.21
C ALA A 125 -3.27 -4.57 3.92
N VAL A 126 -3.23 -3.52 3.08
CA VAL A 126 -4.41 -2.79 2.62
C VAL A 126 -5.02 -3.51 1.42
N TYR A 127 -4.19 -3.87 0.45
CA TYR A 127 -4.60 -4.54 -0.77
C TYR A 127 -5.29 -5.87 -0.52
N GLY A 128 -4.82 -6.68 0.44
CA GLY A 128 -5.46 -7.93 0.83
C GLY A 128 -6.88 -7.78 1.39
N LYS A 129 -7.30 -6.57 1.77
CA LYS A 129 -8.64 -6.27 2.29
C LYS A 129 -9.59 -5.68 1.23
N LEU A 130 -9.08 -5.36 0.04
CA LEU A 130 -9.91 -4.86 -1.05
C LEU A 130 -10.78 -5.99 -1.64
N PRO A 131 -11.94 -5.67 -2.24
CA PRO A 131 -12.80 -6.66 -2.89
C PRO A 131 -12.18 -7.18 -4.19
N GLN A 132 -11.39 -8.24 -4.10
CA GLN A 132 -10.47 -8.73 -5.14
C GLN A 132 -11.12 -8.95 -6.51
N HIS A 133 -12.35 -9.43 -6.56
CA HIS A 133 -13.06 -9.81 -7.80
C HIS A 133 -13.78 -8.65 -8.49
N LYS A 134 -13.86 -7.47 -7.86
CA LYS A 134 -14.53 -6.31 -8.47
C LYS A 134 -13.56 -5.58 -9.42
N GLY A 135 -14.13 -4.91 -10.42
CA GLY A 135 -13.38 -3.99 -11.27
C GLY A 135 -12.86 -2.80 -10.45
N LEU A 136 -11.63 -2.36 -10.73
CA LEU A 136 -11.03 -1.22 -10.05
C LEU A 136 -11.65 0.10 -10.54
N THR A 137 -12.35 0.81 -9.66
CA THR A 137 -12.91 2.13 -9.95
C THR A 137 -12.66 3.11 -8.80
N LEU A 138 -12.58 4.41 -9.12
CA LEU A 138 -12.34 5.45 -8.12
C LEU A 138 -13.47 5.55 -7.07
N PRO A 139 -14.78 5.49 -7.44
CA PRO A 139 -15.86 5.50 -6.47
C PRO A 139 -15.78 4.33 -5.47
N LEU A 140 -15.45 3.13 -5.95
CA LEU A 140 -15.29 1.95 -5.11
C LEU A 140 -14.18 2.16 -4.07
N LEU A 141 -13.03 2.71 -4.49
CA LEU A 141 -11.93 3.01 -3.55
C LEU A 141 -12.36 4.03 -2.49
N LYS A 142 -13.03 5.12 -2.90
CA LYS A 142 -13.50 6.16 -1.96
C LYS A 142 -14.48 5.59 -0.94
N GLU A 143 -15.45 4.81 -1.38
CA GLU A 143 -16.46 4.16 -0.52
C GLU A 143 -15.79 3.17 0.43
N TRP A 144 -14.94 2.28 -0.08
CA TRP A 144 -14.26 1.28 0.73
C TRP A 144 -13.40 1.91 1.83
N ILE A 145 -12.62 2.95 1.52
CA ILE A 145 -11.82 3.68 2.53
C ILE A 145 -12.72 4.28 3.61
N ARG A 146 -13.87 4.84 3.23
CA ARG A 146 -14.84 5.45 4.16
C ARG A 146 -15.45 4.43 5.11
N LEU A 147 -15.83 3.26 4.60
CA LEU A 147 -16.45 2.21 5.39
C LEU A 147 -15.49 1.56 6.38
N GLN A 148 -14.22 1.44 6.01
CA GLN A 148 -13.30 0.60 6.76
C GLN A 148 -12.57 1.40 7.88
N SER A 149 -12.48 2.74 7.80
CA SER A 149 -11.63 3.55 8.70
C SER A 149 -12.33 4.80 9.14
N GLU A 150 -11.92 5.38 10.26
CA GLU A 150 -12.41 6.66 10.73
C GLU A 150 -11.56 7.83 10.18
N PRO A 151 -12.16 9.00 9.88
CA PRO A 151 -11.42 10.20 9.51
C PRO A 151 -10.34 10.58 10.55
N GLY A 152 -9.24 11.18 10.10
CA GLY A 152 -8.16 11.65 10.99
C GLY A 152 -7.24 10.55 11.56
N THR A 153 -7.56 9.27 11.35
CA THR A 153 -6.74 8.16 11.88
C THR A 153 -5.51 7.85 11.03
N ARG A 154 -4.51 7.22 11.65
CA ARG A 154 -3.34 6.68 10.93
C ARG A 154 -3.75 5.62 9.90
N SER A 155 -4.76 4.81 10.23
CA SER A 155 -5.31 3.81 9.31
C SER A 155 -5.89 4.46 8.05
N ARG A 156 -6.68 5.53 8.20
CA ARG A 156 -7.20 6.32 7.07
C ARG A 156 -6.08 6.83 6.17
N LYS A 157 -5.05 7.45 6.74
CA LYS A 157 -3.88 7.96 5.99
C LYS A 157 -3.19 6.83 5.22
N ARG A 158 -2.96 5.68 5.86
CA ARG A 158 -2.34 4.52 5.22
C ARG A 158 -3.16 3.99 4.05
N TRP A 159 -4.48 3.94 4.18
CA TRP A 159 -5.32 3.41 3.11
C TRP A 159 -5.47 4.36 1.94
N VAL A 160 -5.59 5.65 2.21
CA VAL A 160 -5.54 6.67 1.16
C VAL A 160 -4.20 6.58 0.42
N LEU A 161 -3.08 6.43 1.12
CA LEU A 161 -1.76 6.23 0.49
C LEU A 161 -1.74 5.01 -0.45
N ALA A 162 -2.17 3.84 0.05
CA ALA A 162 -2.15 2.61 -0.73
C ALA A 162 -3.10 2.64 -1.93
N CYS A 163 -4.33 3.08 -1.73
CA CYS A 163 -5.34 3.19 -2.78
C CYS A 163 -4.97 4.28 -3.81
N SER A 164 -4.36 5.38 -3.39
CA SER A 164 -3.87 6.41 -4.32
C SER A 164 -2.76 5.88 -5.21
N LYS A 165 -1.84 5.07 -4.66
CA LYS A 165 -0.79 4.43 -5.45
C LYS A 165 -1.38 3.47 -6.50
N LEU A 166 -2.37 2.67 -6.10
CA LEU A 166 -3.07 1.76 -7.01
C LEU A 166 -3.87 2.50 -8.09
N ALA A 167 -4.62 3.53 -7.71
CA ALA A 167 -5.42 4.34 -8.63
C ALA A 167 -4.56 5.07 -9.68
N ARG A 168 -3.42 5.64 -9.27
CA ARG A 168 -2.48 6.29 -10.19
C ARG A 168 -1.82 5.29 -11.13
N PHE A 169 -1.45 4.11 -10.62
CA PHE A 169 -0.87 3.05 -11.45
C PHE A 169 -1.86 2.51 -12.50
N ALA A 170 -3.15 2.49 -12.15
CA ALA A 170 -4.23 2.14 -13.07
C ALA A 170 -4.74 3.32 -13.93
N GLU A 171 -4.08 4.48 -13.83
CA GLU A 171 -4.44 5.70 -14.58
C GLU A 171 -5.92 6.10 -14.44
N LEU A 172 -6.49 5.89 -13.25
CA LEU A 172 -7.86 6.30 -12.97
C LEU A 172 -7.97 7.83 -12.98
N GLU A 173 -8.89 8.35 -13.78
CA GLU A 173 -9.23 9.77 -13.79
C GLU A 173 -9.64 10.24 -12.39
N GLY A 174 -9.03 11.33 -11.91
CA GLY A 174 -9.33 11.89 -10.59
C GLY A 174 -8.66 11.20 -9.41
N ALA A 175 -7.64 10.36 -9.62
CA ALA A 175 -6.97 9.61 -8.54
C ALA A 175 -6.44 10.50 -7.39
N GLU A 176 -6.05 11.74 -7.67
CA GLU A 176 -5.59 12.74 -6.70
C GLU A 176 -6.65 13.11 -5.65
N THR A 177 -7.94 13.02 -6.00
CA THR A 177 -9.07 13.34 -5.11
C THR A 177 -9.20 12.37 -3.94
N LEU A 178 -8.49 11.22 -3.95
CA LEU A 178 -8.43 10.34 -2.79
C LEU A 178 -7.78 11.01 -1.56
N ASN A 179 -6.87 11.97 -1.78
CA ASN A 179 -6.19 12.69 -0.71
C ASN A 179 -7.16 13.56 0.13
N GLU A 180 -8.29 13.98 -0.45
CA GLU A 180 -9.36 14.73 0.24
C GLU A 180 -9.95 13.92 1.41
N LEU A 181 -9.82 12.59 1.39
CA LEU A 181 -10.27 11.72 2.49
C LEU A 181 -9.34 11.74 3.71
N THR A 182 -8.20 12.43 3.62
CA THR A 182 -7.33 12.69 4.76
C THR A 182 -7.65 14.05 5.35
N THR A 183 -8.01 14.07 6.64
CA THR A 183 -8.11 15.32 7.37
C THR A 183 -6.71 15.85 7.64
N TYR A 184 -6.47 17.11 7.26
CA TYR A 184 -5.25 17.85 7.61
C TYR A 184 -5.32 18.21 9.09
N THR A 185 -5.07 17.23 9.97
CA THR A 185 -4.84 17.52 11.38
C THR A 185 -3.34 17.53 11.61
N THR A 186 -2.78 18.74 11.73
CA THR A 186 -1.65 19.00 12.61
C THR A 186 -2.12 18.67 14.02
N GLN A 187 -2.17 17.37 14.36
CA GLN A 187 -2.37 16.97 15.74
C GLN A 187 -1.36 17.74 16.56
N ALA A 188 -1.84 18.53 17.51
CA ALA A 188 -0.99 19.17 18.51
C ALA A 188 -0.06 18.06 19.04
N VAL A 189 1.25 18.26 18.89
CA VAL A 189 2.24 17.30 19.35
C VAL A 189 1.97 17.11 20.83
N LYS A 190 1.51 15.92 21.24
CA LYS A 190 1.35 15.62 22.66
C LYS A 190 2.71 15.86 23.30
N VAL A 191 2.78 16.83 24.20
CA VAL A 191 3.98 17.09 25.00
C VAL A 191 4.32 15.78 25.68
N ARG A 192 5.48 15.24 25.34
CA ARG A 192 5.94 13.97 25.88
C ARG A 192 6.68 14.25 27.17
N GLU A 193 6.23 13.64 28.26
CA GLU A 193 7.00 13.62 29.51
C GLU A 193 8.22 12.73 29.31
N LEU A 194 9.41 13.32 29.47
CA LEU A 194 10.71 12.67 29.29
C LEU A 194 11.43 12.63 30.63
N PRO A 195 12.04 11.49 31.02
CA PRO A 195 12.76 11.37 32.28
C PRO A 195 13.92 12.37 32.35
N THR A 196 14.29 12.80 33.57
CA THR A 196 15.48 13.63 33.80
C THR A 196 16.75 12.79 33.67
N ASP A 197 17.92 13.43 33.59
CA ASP A 197 19.18 12.69 33.48
C ASP A 197 19.51 11.93 34.77
N GLU A 198 19.08 12.43 35.93
CA GLU A 198 19.17 11.70 37.22
C GLU A 198 18.35 10.42 37.17
N ALA A 199 17.09 10.50 36.71
CA ALA A 199 16.23 9.33 36.56
C ALA A 199 16.76 8.33 35.52
N ILE A 200 17.40 8.81 34.45
CA ILE A 200 18.11 7.95 33.48
C ILE A 200 19.31 7.27 34.16
N GLY A 201 20.03 8.00 35.01
CA GLY A 201 21.13 7.51 35.82
C GLY A 201 20.71 6.35 36.74
N GLU A 202 19.66 6.57 37.53
CA GLU A 202 19.10 5.59 38.46
C GLU A 202 18.51 4.37 37.73
N ALA A 203 17.85 4.60 36.58
CA ALA A 203 17.28 3.52 35.78
C ALA A 203 18.33 2.51 35.29
N LEU A 204 19.58 2.95 35.10
CA LEU A 204 20.66 2.06 34.67
C LEU A 204 20.87 0.89 35.65
N GLU A 205 20.59 1.09 36.94
CA GLU A 205 20.69 0.04 37.96
C GLU A 205 19.67 -1.08 37.79
N LEU A 206 18.56 -0.85 37.07
CA LEU A 206 17.59 -1.88 36.71
C LEU A 206 18.11 -2.80 35.59
N VAL A 207 19.14 -2.36 34.85
CA VAL A 207 19.72 -3.12 33.73
C VAL A 207 20.78 -4.09 34.25
N LYS A 208 20.33 -5.30 34.60
CA LYS A 208 21.22 -6.34 35.17
C LYS A 208 22.05 -7.11 34.14
N ASN A 209 21.62 -7.14 32.89
CA ASN A 209 22.36 -7.84 31.84
C ASN A 209 23.44 -6.88 31.27
N PRO A 210 24.74 -7.25 31.31
CA PRO A 210 25.84 -6.38 30.87
C PRO A 210 25.72 -5.91 29.40
N GLU A 211 25.26 -6.80 28.52
CA GLU A 211 25.10 -6.47 27.10
C GLU A 211 23.99 -5.44 26.87
N TYR A 212 22.85 -5.60 27.57
CA TYR A 212 21.77 -4.61 27.54
C TYR A 212 22.12 -3.33 28.31
N ARG A 213 23.07 -3.39 29.26
CA ARG A 213 23.64 -2.20 29.92
C ARG A 213 24.40 -1.36 28.89
N CYS A 214 25.20 -2.00 28.04
CA CYS A 214 25.85 -1.34 26.90
C CYS A 214 24.81 -0.72 25.95
N VAL A 215 23.76 -1.47 25.59
CA VAL A 215 22.67 -0.95 24.74
C VAL A 215 22.05 0.31 25.33
N PHE A 216 21.74 0.31 26.63
CA PHE A 216 21.16 1.47 27.31
C PHE A 216 22.08 2.68 27.27
N VAL A 217 23.34 2.50 27.66
CA VAL A 217 24.35 3.57 27.69
C VAL A 217 24.51 4.17 26.31
N LEU A 218 24.67 3.33 25.27
CA LEU A 218 24.83 3.81 23.90
C LEU A 218 23.62 4.59 23.40
N MET A 219 22.41 4.15 23.72
CA MET A 219 21.19 4.89 23.37
C MET A 219 21.08 6.23 24.11
N ALA A 220 21.45 6.26 25.39
CA ALA A 220 21.40 7.46 26.21
C ALA A 220 22.47 8.49 25.81
N VAL A 221 23.71 8.04 25.58
CA VAL A 221 24.87 8.91 25.32
C VAL A 221 24.90 9.39 23.87
N PHE A 222 24.55 8.55 22.89
CA PHE A 222 24.68 8.86 21.46
C PHE A 222 23.35 9.05 20.75
N GLY A 223 22.23 8.96 21.48
CA GLY A 223 20.90 9.17 20.93
C GLY A 223 20.51 8.16 19.85
N LEU A 224 21.06 6.95 19.86
CA LEU A 224 20.77 5.93 18.84
C LEU A 224 19.30 5.50 18.86
N ARG A 225 18.70 5.26 17.70
CA ARG A 225 17.41 4.56 17.63
C ARG A 225 17.63 3.13 18.11
N PRO A 226 16.61 2.48 18.70
CA PRO A 226 16.77 1.14 19.27
C PRO A 226 17.47 0.14 18.34
N HIS A 227 17.10 0.10 17.06
CA HIS A 227 17.70 -0.83 16.10
C HIS A 227 19.11 -0.43 15.61
N GLU A 228 19.47 0.85 15.69
CA GLU A 228 20.78 1.34 15.21
C GLU A 228 21.92 0.89 16.11
N VAL A 229 21.64 0.64 17.39
CA VAL A 229 22.65 0.20 18.38
C VAL A 229 23.41 -1.03 17.92
N PHE A 230 22.73 -1.97 17.26
CA PHE A 230 23.33 -3.23 16.81
C PHE A 230 24.19 -3.11 15.55
N ARG A 231 24.18 -1.95 14.88
CA ARG A 231 24.88 -1.69 13.61
C ARG A 231 25.79 -0.46 13.68
N ALA A 232 25.98 0.07 14.87
CA ALA A 232 26.90 1.16 15.12
C ALA A 232 28.34 0.63 15.06
N GLU A 233 29.24 1.40 14.44
CA GLU A 233 30.67 1.14 14.43
C GLU A 233 31.35 2.03 15.47
N PHE A 234 32.11 1.39 16.34
CA PHE A 234 32.68 2.01 17.55
C PHE A 234 34.21 2.10 17.52
N ASP A 235 34.86 1.58 16.47
CA ASP A 235 36.30 1.32 16.44
C ASP A 235 37.15 2.49 15.92
N GLN A 236 36.54 3.54 15.35
CA GLN A 236 37.29 4.51 14.54
C GLN A 236 37.38 5.95 15.07
N LEU A 237 36.63 6.35 16.10
CA LEU A 237 36.36 7.78 16.32
C LEU A 237 36.36 8.25 17.79
N GLY A 238 37.38 7.88 18.58
CA GLY A 238 37.53 8.40 19.95
C GLY A 238 36.38 8.00 20.88
N GLN A 239 36.46 8.32 22.17
CA GLN A 239 35.44 7.92 23.16
C GLN A 239 34.10 8.66 22.99
N ASP A 240 34.04 9.65 22.10
CA ASP A 240 32.94 10.61 21.98
C ASP A 240 32.21 10.58 20.64
N MET A 241 32.54 9.67 19.72
CA MET A 241 31.84 9.60 18.42
C MET A 241 31.66 8.18 17.88
N ILE A 242 30.49 7.95 17.27
CA ILE A 242 30.08 6.67 16.68
C ILE A 242 29.56 6.88 15.27
N GLN A 243 29.93 5.98 14.36
CA GLN A 243 29.36 5.94 13.02
C GLN A 243 28.13 5.03 12.98
N VAL A 244 27.02 5.56 12.44
CA VAL A 244 25.77 4.81 12.25
C VAL A 244 25.59 4.55 10.76
N GLN A 245 25.60 3.27 10.38
CA GLN A 245 25.50 2.80 9.00
C GLN A 245 24.12 3.04 8.35
N ASP A 246 24.10 3.02 7.01
CA ASP A 246 23.01 3.51 6.13
C ASP A 246 21.68 2.72 6.16
N ASP A 247 21.51 1.72 7.03
CA ASP A 247 20.29 0.89 7.03
C ASP A 247 19.11 1.53 7.81
N SER A 248 19.07 2.86 7.85
CA SER A 248 18.00 3.65 8.45
C SER A 248 17.52 4.70 7.44
N LYS A 249 16.26 5.15 7.56
CA LYS A 249 15.63 6.17 6.68
C LYS A 249 16.44 7.50 6.54
N THR A 250 17.56 7.66 7.23
CA THR A 250 18.27 8.92 7.45
C THR A 250 19.70 9.01 6.91
N GLY A 251 20.21 8.01 6.17
CA GLY A 251 21.59 8.08 5.69
C GLY A 251 22.61 7.60 6.73
N GLU A 252 23.85 7.39 6.30
CA GLU A 252 25.02 7.33 7.18
C GLU A 252 25.15 8.64 7.97
N ARG A 253 25.49 8.54 9.26
CA ARG A 253 25.75 9.72 10.07
C ARG A 253 26.72 9.46 11.21
N LEU A 254 27.35 10.53 11.66
CA LEU A 254 28.11 10.57 12.90
C LEU A 254 27.19 10.95 14.05
N ALA A 255 27.26 10.19 15.14
CA ALA A 255 26.58 10.48 16.40
C ALA A 255 27.63 10.84 17.45
N TYR A 256 27.48 12.03 18.03
CA TYR A 256 28.38 12.55 19.06
C TYR A 256 27.86 12.20 20.46
N GLY A 257 28.74 11.79 21.34
CA GLY A 257 28.43 11.52 22.74
C GLY A 257 28.03 12.80 23.46
N CYS A 258 26.92 12.76 24.17
CA CYS A 258 26.49 13.81 25.09
C CYS A 258 26.15 13.13 26.41
N TRP A 259 26.95 13.42 27.44
CA TRP A 259 26.83 12.81 28.75
C TRP A 259 25.86 13.61 29.63
N GLY A 260 25.03 12.93 30.43
CA GLY A 260 24.20 13.57 31.43
C GLY A 260 25.01 14.03 32.63
N GLU A 261 24.48 15.04 33.32
CA GLU A 261 25.07 15.54 34.56
C GLU A 261 25.10 14.42 35.61
N HIS A 262 26.22 14.26 36.31
CA HIS A 262 26.42 13.27 37.37
C HIS A 262 26.35 11.78 36.97
N TRP A 263 26.39 11.42 35.68
CA TRP A 263 26.46 10.01 35.27
C TRP A 263 27.76 9.30 35.65
N GLY A 264 28.81 10.04 36.01
CA GLY A 264 30.02 9.53 36.67
C GLY A 264 30.66 8.32 35.96
N GLU A 265 31.16 7.36 36.75
CA GLU A 265 31.75 6.13 36.23
C GLU A 265 30.71 5.06 35.83
N VAL A 266 29.48 5.15 36.33
CA VAL A 266 28.44 4.12 36.12
C VAL A 266 27.99 4.02 34.66
N PHE A 267 28.19 5.09 33.87
CA PHE A 267 27.95 5.12 32.42
C PHE A 267 29.21 4.87 31.57
N ARG A 268 30.38 4.71 32.19
CA ARG A 268 31.57 4.34 31.42
C ARG A 268 31.37 2.94 30.86
N LEU A 269 31.51 2.83 29.54
CA LEU A 269 31.67 1.55 28.89
C LEU A 269 32.93 0.89 29.49
N THR A 270 32.85 -0.40 29.79
CA THR A 270 33.91 -1.10 30.53
C THR A 270 35.22 -1.08 29.74
N GLN A 271 36.36 -1.20 30.44
CA GLN A 271 37.66 -1.35 29.79
C GLN A 271 37.73 -2.60 28.88
N GLU A 272 36.82 -3.55 29.08
CA GLU A 272 36.66 -4.76 28.27
C GLU A 272 36.06 -4.50 26.89
N GLY A 273 35.51 -3.31 26.65
CA GLY A 273 34.97 -2.88 25.37
C GLY A 273 33.44 -2.95 25.28
N ILE A 274 32.92 -2.78 24.07
CA ILE A 274 31.48 -2.77 23.80
C ILE A 274 31.02 -4.19 23.48
N HIS A 275 30.23 -4.76 24.39
CA HIS A 275 29.62 -6.08 24.21
C HIS A 275 28.12 -5.93 24.04
N LEU A 276 27.61 -6.26 22.85
CA LEU A 276 26.19 -6.19 22.52
C LEU A 276 25.55 -7.58 22.45
N PRO A 277 24.23 -7.70 22.67
CA PRO A 277 23.55 -8.96 22.51
C PRO A 277 23.72 -9.52 21.11
N GLN A 278 24.03 -10.82 21.01
CA GLN A 278 24.11 -11.51 19.73
C GLN A 278 22.73 -11.52 19.05
N VAL A 279 22.63 -10.82 17.93
CA VAL A 279 21.41 -10.70 17.13
C VAL A 279 21.70 -10.98 15.67
N ASN A 280 20.70 -11.50 14.95
CA ASN A 280 20.79 -11.60 13.51
C ASN A 280 20.51 -10.21 12.90
N LEU A 281 21.56 -9.57 12.35
CA LEU A 281 21.48 -8.23 11.76
C LEU A 281 20.65 -8.16 10.47
N GLU A 282 20.40 -9.32 9.83
CA GLU A 282 19.49 -9.46 8.70
C GLU A 282 18.01 -9.37 9.10
N GLN A 283 17.69 -9.24 10.39
CA GLN A 283 16.32 -9.02 10.84
C GLN A 283 15.87 -7.59 10.54
N ALA A 284 14.57 -7.41 10.27
CA ALA A 284 13.98 -6.09 10.12
C ALA A 284 14.20 -5.21 11.36
N ASN A 285 14.42 -3.91 11.15
CA ASN A 285 14.68 -2.93 12.21
C ASN A 285 13.61 -2.95 13.32
N THR A 286 12.35 -3.25 12.99
CA THR A 286 11.30 -3.39 14.00
C THR A 286 11.51 -4.58 14.93
N SER A 287 12.05 -5.69 14.41
CA SER A 287 12.34 -6.88 15.20
C SER A 287 13.53 -6.63 16.14
N LEU A 288 14.59 -5.98 15.64
CA LEU A 288 15.73 -5.57 16.46
C LEU A 288 15.31 -4.61 17.58
N GLY A 289 14.51 -3.58 17.27
CA GLY A 289 13.98 -2.66 18.27
C GLY A 289 12.99 -3.30 19.27
N GLU A 290 12.23 -4.30 18.84
CA GLU A 290 11.30 -5.03 19.72
C GLU A 290 12.06 -5.86 20.76
N ARG A 291 13.23 -6.42 20.44
CA ARG A 291 14.08 -7.12 21.43
C ARG A 291 14.43 -6.22 22.62
N ILE A 292 14.85 -4.98 22.34
CA ILE A 292 15.15 -3.98 23.38
C ILE A 292 13.88 -3.65 24.16
N SER A 293 12.76 -3.44 23.46
CA SER A 293 11.48 -3.13 24.09
C SER A 293 10.99 -4.25 25.01
N GLN A 294 11.19 -5.51 24.64
CA GLN A 294 10.87 -6.68 25.46
C GLN A 294 11.76 -6.75 26.71
N TYR A 295 13.06 -6.50 26.57
CA TYR A 295 13.95 -6.41 27.73
C TYR A 295 13.51 -5.27 28.67
N TRP A 296 13.19 -4.10 28.12
CA TRP A 296 12.68 -2.95 28.89
C TRP A 296 11.46 -3.28 29.74
N ARG A 297 10.49 -3.99 29.16
CA ARG A 297 9.28 -4.44 29.88
C ARG A 297 9.63 -5.42 31.00
N LYS A 298 10.54 -6.36 30.75
CA LYS A 298 10.94 -7.38 31.75
C LYS A 298 11.73 -6.80 32.91
N SER A 299 12.53 -5.76 32.67
CA SER A 299 13.41 -5.17 33.67
C SER A 299 12.77 -4.01 34.44
N GLY A 300 11.47 -3.73 34.25
CA GLY A 300 10.76 -2.63 34.92
C GLY A 300 11.07 -1.22 34.37
N LEU A 301 11.95 -1.12 33.37
CA LEU A 301 12.43 0.15 32.83
C LEU A 301 11.35 0.98 32.13
N VAL A 302 10.24 0.36 31.75
CA VAL A 302 9.08 1.06 31.20
C VAL A 302 8.47 2.04 32.21
N GLU A 303 8.56 1.75 33.52
CA GLU A 303 8.00 2.61 34.56
C GLU A 303 8.80 3.90 34.74
N VAL A 304 10.12 3.84 34.56
CA VAL A 304 11.02 4.99 34.73
C VAL A 304 11.26 5.73 33.40
N ILE A 305 11.56 4.99 32.34
CA ILE A 305 11.99 5.54 31.05
C ILE A 305 10.83 5.63 30.06
N GLY A 306 9.78 4.84 30.22
CA GLY A 306 8.75 4.66 29.21
C GLY A 306 9.25 3.79 28.05
N THR A 307 9.27 4.36 26.85
CA THR A 307 9.77 3.61 25.66
C THR A 307 11.28 3.74 25.53
N ALA A 308 11.96 2.73 24.99
CA ALA A 308 13.40 2.84 24.70
C ALA A 308 13.73 4.05 23.79
N TYR A 309 12.78 4.46 22.93
CA TYR A 309 12.92 5.64 22.08
C TYR A 309 12.97 6.96 22.87
N ASN A 310 12.53 6.98 24.14
CA ASN A 310 12.62 8.16 24.99
C ASN A 310 14.08 8.52 25.32
N LEU A 311 15.01 7.56 25.40
CA LEU A 311 16.44 7.85 25.59
C LEU A 311 16.99 8.72 24.46
N ARG A 312 16.61 8.42 23.22
CA ARG A 312 16.94 9.26 22.05
C ARG A 312 16.35 10.66 22.16
N HIS A 313 15.14 10.80 22.67
CA HIS A 313 14.53 12.11 22.89
C HIS A 313 15.22 12.89 24.02
N CYS A 314 15.61 12.22 25.10
CA CYS A 314 16.38 12.83 26.19
C CYS A 314 17.77 13.29 25.71
N TYR A 315 18.44 12.48 24.87
CA TYR A 315 19.67 12.90 24.20
C TYR A 315 19.45 14.18 23.37
N ALA A 316 18.42 14.22 22.53
CA ALA A 316 18.12 15.40 21.73
C ALA A 316 17.84 16.65 22.59
N ARG A 317 17.19 16.48 23.75
CA ARG A 317 16.98 17.55 24.73
C ARG A 317 18.32 18.03 25.31
N ARG A 318 19.17 17.10 25.73
CA ARG A 318 20.50 17.40 26.28
C ARG A 318 21.39 18.16 25.29
N THR A 319 21.40 17.78 24.02
CA THR A 319 22.22 18.45 23.00
C THR A 319 21.75 19.86 22.61
N LEU A 320 20.56 20.28 23.08
CA LEU A 320 20.01 21.61 22.83
C LEU A 320 20.21 22.57 24.02
N MET A 321 20.58 22.04 25.18
CA MET A 321 20.85 22.78 26.41
C MET A 321 22.33 23.14 26.49
#